data_AF-A0A842NIJ9-F1
#
_entry.id   AF-A0A842NIJ9-F1
#
_cell.length_a   1.000
_cell.length_b   1.000
_cell.length_c   1.000
_cell.angle_alpha   90.00
_cell.angle_beta   90.00
_cell.angle_gamma   90.00
#
_symmetry.space_group_name_H-M   'P 1'
#
loop_
_entity.id
_entity.type
_entity.pdbx_description
1 polymer ?
#
loop_
_entity_poly.entity_id
_entity_poly.type
_entity_poly.pdbx_seq_one_letter_code
_entity_poly.pdbx_strand_id
1 'polypeptide(L)' 'MIETGLKELDKFLGGGIKDGLITSISGQSATGKTQLIFQICVNALHNGKEILFQDTIGEFRPERLV' A
#
# COMPACT_ATOMS: atom_id res chain seq x y z
N MET A 1 -5.56 2.61 -11.31
CA MET A 1 -5.99 1.71 -10.25
C MET A 1 -4.75 0.99 -9.79
N ILE A 2 -4.62 0.72 -8.49
CA ILE A 2 -3.44 0.07 -7.90
C ILE A 2 -3.91 -1.17 -7.13
N GLU A 3 -3.45 -2.34 -7.55
CA GLU A 3 -3.75 -3.60 -6.86
C GLU A 3 -2.96 -3.70 -5.55
N THR A 4 -3.63 -4.15 -4.49
CA THR A 4 -3.00 -4.42 -3.19
C THR A 4 -2.16 -5.69 -3.20
N GLY A 5 -2.37 -6.59 -4.17
CA GLY A 5 -1.71 -7.89 -4.26
C GLY A 5 -2.36 -8.94 -3.34
N LEU A 6 -3.41 -8.55 -2.61
CA LEU A 6 -4.22 -9.44 -1.78
C LEU A 6 -5.54 -9.67 -2.48
N LYS A 7 -5.66 -10.80 -3.17
CA LYS A 7 -6.80 -11.13 -4.06
C LYS A 7 -8.19 -10.83 -3.46
N GLU A 8 -8.42 -11.23 -2.21
CA GLU A 8 -9.73 -11.00 -1.55
C GLU A 8 -9.96 -9.54 -1.18
N LEU A 9 -8.89 -8.80 -0.84
CA LEU A 9 -8.98 -7.37 -0.58
C LEU A 9 -9.23 -6.60 -1.88
N ASP A 10 -8.53 -6.94 -2.96
CA ASP A 10 -8.73 -6.34 -4.28
C ASP A 10 -10.16 -6.59 -4.77
N LYS A 11 -10.67 -7.81 -4.61
CA LYS A 11 -12.07 -8.13 -4.89
C LYS A 11 -13.04 -7.29 -4.06
N PHE A 12 -12.81 -7.15 -2.76
CA PHE A 12 -13.63 -6.33 -1.88
C PHE A 12 -13.62 -4.85 -2.28
N LEU A 13 -12.47 -4.32 -2.71
CA LEU A 13 -12.30 -2.94 -3.16
C LEU A 13 -12.78 -2.70 -4.61
N GLY A 14 -13.19 -3.76 -5.33
CA GLY A 14 -13.63 -3.67 -6.72
C GLY A 14 -12.48 -3.52 -7.73
N GLY A 15 -11.37 -4.22 -7.50
CA GLY A 15 -10.16 -4.23 -8.34
C GLY A 15 -8.93 -3.59 -7.69
N GLY A 16 -9.05 -3.10 -6.45
CA GLY A 16 -7.95 -2.45 -5.71
C GLY A 16 -8.22 -0.96 -5.44
N ILE A 17 -7.16 -0.20 -5.23
CA ILE A 17 -7.23 1.22 -4.87
C ILE A 17 -7.51 2.06 -6.13
N LYS A 18 -8.54 2.92 -6.03
CA LYS A 18 -8.99 3.76 -7.14
C LYS A 18 -8.14 5.01 -7.29
N ASP A 19 -7.85 5.39 -8.53
CA ASP A 19 -7.12 6.63 -8.84
C ASP A 19 -7.99 7.85 -8.53
N GLY A 20 -7.35 8.97 -8.16
CA GLY A 20 -8.03 10.24 -7.91
C GLY A 20 -8.85 10.28 -6.61
N LEU A 21 -8.82 9.22 -5.80
CA LEU A 21 -9.51 9.13 -4.52
C LEU A 21 -8.51 8.96 -3.37
N ILE A 22 -8.82 9.57 -2.22
CA ILE A 22 -8.08 9.35 -0.98
C ILE A 22 -8.61 8.07 -0.34
N THR A 23 -7.71 7.10 -0.12
CA THR A 23 -8.02 5.86 0.61
C THR A 23 -7.29 5.89 1.96
N SER A 24 -8.05 5.80 3.05
CA SER A 24 -7.49 5.80 4.41
C SER A 24 -7.42 4.37 4.97
N ILE A 25 -6.26 4.01 5.54
CA ILE A 25 -6.04 2.73 6.23
C ILE A 25 -5.81 3.02 7.71
N SER A 26 -6.71 2.56 8.57
CA SER A 26 -6.69 2.84 10.01
C SER A 26 -6.79 1.55 10.84
N GLY A 27 -6.33 1.61 12.09
CA GLY A 27 -6.28 0.46 13.00
C GLY A 27 -5.18 0.57 14.05
N GLN A 28 -5.24 -0.27 15.08
CA GLN A 28 -4.28 -0.30 16.19
C GLN A 28 -2.84 -0.52 15.73
N SER A 29 -1.85 -0.17 16.57
CA SER A 29 -0.44 -0.48 16.25
C SER A 29 -0.25 -1.98 15.99
N ALA A 30 0.74 -2.33 15.17
CA ALA A 30 1.06 -3.70 14.78
C ALA A 30 -0.03 -4.51 14.04
N THR A 31 -1.13 -3.90 13.57
CA THR A 31 -2.16 -4.59 12.74
C THR A 31 -1.80 -4.72 11.26
N GLY A 32 -0.54 -4.52 10.88
CA GLY A 32 -0.08 -4.71 9.49
C GLY A 32 -0.29 -3.54 8.53
N LYS A 33 -0.77 -2.37 9.00
CA LYS A 33 -1.03 -1.18 8.15
C LYS A 33 0.18 -0.76 7.30
N THR A 34 1.33 -0.57 7.94
CA THR A 34 2.56 -0.15 7.26
C THR A 34 3.03 -1.20 6.25
N GLN A 35 2.89 -2.49 6.58
CA GLN A 35 3.23 -3.59 5.68
C GLN A 35 2.32 -3.61 4.46
N LEU A 36 1.02 -3.39 4.64
CA LEU A 36 0.07 -3.28 3.54
C LEU A 36 0.42 -2.11 2.62
N ILE A 37 0.78 -0.94 3.17
CA ILE A 37 1.22 0.21 2.35
C ILE A 37 2.48 -0.15 1.54
N PHE A 38 3.47 -0.82 2.14
CA PHE A 38 4.66 -1.26 1.38
C PHE A 38 4.32 -2.21 0.26
N GLN A 39 3.46 -3.21 0.49
CA GLN A 39 3.02 -4.12 -0.55
C GLN A 39 2.36 -3.38 -1.72
N ILE A 40 1.47 -2.42 -1.42
CA ILE A 40 0.82 -1.57 -2.42
C ILE A 40 1.86 -0.76 -3.20
N CYS A 41 2.84 -0.17 -2.53
CA CYS A 41 3.92 0.60 -3.17
C CYS A 41 4.75 -0.28 -4.12
N VAL A 42 5.16 -1.48 -3.67
CA VAL A 42 5.93 -2.43 -4.50
C VAL A 42 5.14 -2.84 -5.73
N ASN A 43 3.85 -3.16 -5.58
CA ASN A 43 3.00 -3.51 -6.72
C ASN A 43 2.85 -2.34 -7.69
N ALA A 44 2.68 -1.12 -7.19
CA ALA A 44 2.60 0.06 -8.04
C ALA A 44 3.89 0.28 -8.84
N LEU A 45 5.06 0.13 -8.19
CA LEU A 45 6.37 0.21 -8.83
C LEU A 45 6.53 -0.85 -9.93
N HIS A 46 6.14 -2.10 -9.66
CA HIS A 46 6.15 -3.18 -10.67
C HIS A 46 5.24 -2.89 -11.88
N ASN A 47 4.20 -2.09 -11.69
CA ASN A 47 3.30 -1.63 -12.75
C ASN A 47 3.74 -0.30 -13.40
N GLY A 48 5.00 0.10 -13.20
CA GLY A 48 5.59 1.30 -13.81
C GLY A 48 5.07 2.62 -13.25
N LYS A 49 4.51 2.62 -12.03
CA LYS A 49 4.08 3.85 -11.33
C LYS A 49 5.25 4.44 -10.53
N GLU A 50 5.26 5.75 -10.40
CA GLU A 50 6.14 6.46 -9.47
C GLU A 50 5.43 6.68 -8.13
N ILE A 51 6.16 6.55 -7.02
CA ILE A 51 5.60 6.59 -5.67
C ILE A 51 6.37 7.61 -4.81
N LEU A 52 5.62 8.47 -4.13
CA LEU A 52 6.11 9.26 -3.01
C LEU A 52 5.67 8.59 -1.70
N PHE A 53 6.62 8.08 -0.92
CA PHE A 53 6.36 7.58 0.42
C PHE A 53 6.83 8.61 1.45
N GLN A 54 5.90 9.17 2.21
CA GLN A 54 6.21 10.13 3.28
C GLN A 54 6.14 9.44 4.63
N ASP A 55 7.30 9.27 5.26
CA ASP A 55 7.41 8.75 6.63
C ASP A 55 7.37 9.90 7.64
N THR A 56 6.41 9.86 8.55
CA THR A 56 6.24 10.89 9.60
C THR A 56 6.79 10.46 10.96
N ILE A 57 7.17 9.19 11.13
CA ILE A 57 7.58 8.62 12.43
C ILE A 57 8.97 7.95 12.40
N GLY A 58 9.59 7.82 11.23
CA GLY A 58 10.95 7.27 11.08
C GLY A 58 11.03 5.75 11.17
N GLU A 59 9.93 5.05 10.87
CA GLU A 59 9.83 3.58 10.91
C GLU A 59 9.96 2.92 9.53
N PHE A 60 10.20 3.69 8.47
CA PHE A 60 10.54 3.15 7.17
C PHE A 60 11.85 2.35 7.24
N ARG A 61 11.80 1.11 6.74
CA ARG A 61 12.94 0.19 6.68
C ARG A 61 13.01 -0.34 5.25
N PRO A 62 13.98 0.10 4.44
CA PRO A 62 14.11 -0.33 3.04
C PRO A 62 14.20 -1.85 2.89
N GLU A 63 14.72 -2.54 3.90
CA GLU A 63 14.86 -3.99 3.96
C GLU A 63 13.51 -4.72 3.98
N ARG A 64 12.38 -4.01 4.11
CA ARG A 64 11.03 -4.58 3.98
C ARG A 64 10.53 -4.63 2.53
N LEU A 65 11.28 -4.06 1.58
CA LEU A 65 10.92 -3.98 0.15
C LEU A 65 11.63 -5.03 -0.72
N VAL A 66 12.51 -5.85 -0.13
CA VAL A 66 13.17 -6.98 -0.80
C VAL A 66 12.26 -8.19 -0.96
#